data_AF-A0A512UNI5-F1
#
_entry.id   AF-A0A512UNI5-F1
#
_cell.length_a   1.000
_cell.length_b   1.000
_cell.length_c   1.000
_cell.angle_alpha   90.00
_cell.angle_beta   90.00
_cell.angle_gamma   90.00
#
_symmetry.space_group_name_H-M   'P 1'
#
loop_
_entity.id
_entity.type
_entity.pdbx_description
1 polymer ?
#
loop_
_entity_poly.entity_id
_entity_poly.type
_entity_poly.pdbx_seq_one_letter_code
_entity_poly.pdbx_strand_id
1 'polypeptide(L)'
;MPKISKSKTPPADYHKVEPTLTKLQAKLKEAQRQSLQTSTSSKNSSLWPVLKLNHQISRYVYMMYYQRKVISKELYEFLIRQKYVNADLIAKWKKQGYENLCCVGCIVVSEKNHGTTCICRVPRKEVEGRNHEGCVTCGCRGCFSGD
;
A
#
# COMPACT_ATOMS: atom_id res chain seq x y z
N MET A 1 2.16 -3.87 25.31
CA MET A 1 0.93 -3.69 24.51
C MET A 1 -0.09 -4.73 24.96
N PRO A 2 -1.34 -4.37 25.32
CA PRO A 2 -2.31 -5.37 25.76
C PRO A 2 -2.67 -6.30 24.59
N LYS A 3 -2.74 -7.60 24.86
CA LYS A 3 -3.23 -8.62 23.92
C LYS A 3 -4.73 -8.41 23.70
N ILE A 4 -5.07 -7.47 22.83
CA ILE A 4 -6.45 -7.19 22.44
C ILE A 4 -6.96 -8.36 21.61
N SER A 5 -8.00 -9.01 22.13
CA SER A 5 -8.73 -10.10 21.48
C SER A 5 -9.05 -9.75 20.02
N LYS A 6 -8.58 -10.58 19.09
CA LYS A 6 -9.03 -10.55 17.69
C LYS A 6 -10.45 -11.10 17.69
N SER A 7 -11.45 -10.25 17.96
CA SER A 7 -12.83 -10.59 17.64
C SER A 7 -12.85 -11.05 16.18
N LYS A 8 -13.30 -12.29 15.95
CA LYS A 8 -13.37 -12.89 14.62
C LYS A 8 -14.59 -12.39 13.85
N THR A 9 -15.59 -11.86 14.56
CA THR A 9 -16.84 -11.45 13.94
C THR A 9 -16.65 -10.08 13.29
N PRO A 10 -16.81 -9.99 11.95
CA PRO A 10 -16.74 -8.71 11.26
C PRO A 10 -17.99 -7.87 11.61
N PRO A 11 -17.88 -6.52 11.62
CA PRO A 11 -19.03 -5.63 11.80
C PRO A 11 -20.10 -5.81 10.70
N ALA A 12 -21.34 -5.40 11.00
CA ALA A 12 -22.51 -5.65 10.15
C ALA A 12 -22.38 -5.11 8.70
N ASP A 13 -21.65 -4.02 8.52
CA ASP A 13 -21.41 -3.38 7.23
C ASP A 13 -20.24 -3.98 6.42
N TYR A 14 -19.61 -5.06 6.89
CA TYR A 14 -18.52 -5.75 6.19
C TYR A 14 -18.93 -6.27 4.81
N HIS A 15 -20.17 -6.72 4.66
CA HIS A 15 -20.72 -7.23 3.39
C HIS A 15 -20.56 -6.22 2.23
N LYS A 16 -20.50 -4.91 2.51
CA LYS A 16 -20.35 -3.84 1.50
C LYS A 16 -18.97 -3.86 0.83
N VAL A 17 -17.95 -4.35 1.52
CA VAL A 17 -16.54 -4.35 1.06
C VAL A 17 -15.98 -5.75 0.83
N GLU A 18 -16.62 -6.75 1.43
CA GLU A 18 -16.18 -8.15 1.43
C GLU A 18 -15.89 -8.71 0.03
N PRO A 19 -16.75 -8.59 -1.00
CA PRO A 19 -16.47 -9.21 -2.29
C PRO A 19 -15.17 -8.69 -2.93
N THR A 20 -14.91 -7.39 -2.77
CA THR A 20 -13.70 -6.75 -3.31
C THR A 20 -12.47 -7.11 -2.48
N LEU A 21 -12.58 -7.05 -1.15
CA LEU A 21 -11.46 -7.38 -0.24
C LEU A 21 -11.04 -8.85 -0.38
N THR A 22 -11.99 -9.78 -0.44
CA THR A 22 -11.71 -11.20 -0.61
C THR A 22 -10.95 -11.46 -1.91
N LYS A 23 -11.37 -10.84 -3.02
CA LYS A 23 -10.67 -10.95 -4.31
C LYS A 23 -9.24 -10.39 -4.25
N LEU A 24 -9.04 -9.24 -3.61
CA LEU A 24 -7.71 -8.63 -3.49
C LEU A 24 -6.80 -9.43 -2.55
N GLN A 25 -7.33 -9.98 -1.47
CA GLN A 25 -6.59 -10.83 -0.54
C GLN A 25 -6.18 -12.17 -1.16
N ALA A 26 -7.06 -12.78 -1.96
CA ALA A 26 -6.72 -13.98 -2.72
C ALA A 26 -5.54 -13.70 -3.67
N LYS A 27 -5.57 -12.57 -4.40
CA LYS A 27 -4.45 -12.14 -5.24
C LYS A 27 -3.18 -11.87 -4.44
N LEU A 28 -3.29 -11.25 -3.26
CA LEU A 28 -2.14 -10.98 -2.40
C LEU A 28 -1.47 -12.27 -1.94
N LYS A 29 -2.26 -13.25 -1.51
CA LYS A 29 -1.76 -14.56 -1.08
C LYS A 29 -1.05 -15.29 -2.22
N GLU A 30 -1.59 -15.19 -3.43
CA GLU A 30 -0.96 -15.79 -4.62
C GLU A 30 0.35 -15.08 -4.97
N ALA A 31 0.37 -13.74 -4.99
CA ALA A 31 1.58 -12.96 -5.23
C ALA A 31 2.68 -13.25 -4.18
N GLN A 32 2.30 -13.45 -2.91
CA GLN A 32 3.24 -13.84 -1.85
C GLN A 32 3.87 -15.21 -2.14
N ARG A 33 3.08 -16.20 -2.57
CA ARG A 33 3.62 -17.52 -2.96
C ARG A 33 4.60 -17.42 -4.13
N GLN A 34 4.23 -16.67 -5.16
CA GLN A 34 5.07 -16.45 -6.34
C GLN A 34 6.39 -15.73 -5.99
N SER A 35 6.34 -14.76 -5.07
CA SER A 35 7.54 -14.05 -4.61
C SER A 35 8.54 -14.95 -3.88
N LEU A 36 8.07 -16.05 -3.26
CA LEU A 36 8.92 -17.03 -2.57
C LEU A 36 9.57 -18.04 -3.52
N GLN A 37 8.93 -18.29 -4.67
CA GLN A 37 9.40 -19.28 -5.67
C GLN A 37 10.43 -18.71 -6.65
N THR A 38 10.50 -17.39 -6.80
CA THR A 38 11.38 -16.72 -7.76
C THR A 38 12.80 -16.58 -7.20
N SER A 39 13.69 -17.53 -7.54
CA SER A 39 15.10 -17.55 -7.11
C SER A 39 16.07 -16.76 -8.01
N THR A 40 15.62 -16.31 -9.20
CA THR A 40 16.49 -15.77 -10.27
C THR A 40 16.24 -14.31 -10.67
N SER A 41 15.13 -13.69 -10.25
CA SER A 41 14.91 -12.24 -10.44
C SER A 41 15.57 -11.45 -9.31
N SER A 42 16.01 -10.21 -9.56
CA SER A 42 16.47 -9.30 -8.50
C SER A 42 15.49 -9.37 -7.31
N LYS A 43 15.98 -9.72 -6.11
CA LYS A 43 15.15 -9.99 -4.91
C LYS A 43 14.10 -8.91 -4.63
N ASN A 44 14.34 -7.68 -5.10
CA ASN A 44 13.44 -6.56 -4.92
C ASN A 44 12.24 -6.59 -5.88
N SER A 45 12.41 -7.02 -7.14
CA SER A 45 11.33 -6.99 -8.14
C SER A 45 10.28 -8.07 -7.92
N SER A 46 10.65 -9.19 -7.28
CA SER A 46 9.69 -10.25 -6.91
C SER A 46 8.66 -9.78 -5.88
N LEU A 47 8.99 -8.77 -5.05
CA LEU A 47 8.10 -8.19 -4.04
C LEU A 47 7.20 -7.07 -4.58
N TRP A 48 7.49 -6.52 -5.77
CA TRP A 48 6.70 -5.42 -6.33
C TRP A 48 5.21 -5.74 -6.48
N PRO A 49 4.78 -6.93 -6.95
CA PRO A 49 3.36 -7.29 -7.01
C PRO A 49 2.68 -7.29 -5.64
N VAL A 50 3.38 -7.79 -4.60
CA VAL A 50 2.89 -7.82 -3.22
C VAL A 50 2.69 -6.40 -2.69
N LEU A 51 3.67 -5.52 -2.90
CA LEU A 51 3.60 -4.12 -2.46
C LEU A 51 2.50 -3.35 -3.20
N LYS A 52 2.33 -3.59 -4.51
CA LYS A 52 1.25 -3.02 -5.32
C LYS A 52 -0.14 -3.43 -4.81
N LEU A 53 -0.32 -4.70 -4.46
CA LEU A 53 -1.57 -5.21 -3.91
C LEU A 53 -1.85 -4.65 -2.51
N ASN A 54 -0.84 -4.55 -1.65
CA ASN A 54 -0.96 -3.91 -0.33
C ASN A 54 -1.38 -2.44 -0.45
N HIS A 55 -0.78 -1.70 -1.39
CA HIS A 55 -1.21 -0.34 -1.72
C HIS A 55 -2.67 -0.32 -2.18
N GLN A 56 -3.05 -1.20 -3.13
CA GLN A 56 -4.40 -1.25 -3.69
C GLN A 56 -5.47 -1.56 -2.62
N ILE A 57 -5.22 -2.52 -1.74
CA ILE A 57 -6.13 -2.87 -0.63
C ILE A 57 -6.28 -1.67 0.32
N SER A 58 -5.16 -1.07 0.72
CA SER A 58 -5.16 0.10 1.61
C SER A 58 -5.90 1.28 0.97
N ARG A 59 -5.70 1.52 -0.32
CA ARG A 59 -6.32 2.63 -1.07
C ARG A 59 -7.82 2.41 -1.20
N TYR A 60 -8.24 1.18 -1.50
CA TYR A 60 -9.66 0.82 -1.55
C TYR A 60 -10.35 1.13 -0.22
N VAL A 61 -9.82 0.67 0.90
CA VAL A 61 -10.39 0.95 2.23
C VAL A 61 -10.36 2.44 2.56
N TYR A 62 -9.27 3.14 2.22
CA TYR A 62 -9.20 4.60 2.37
C TYR A 62 -10.32 5.32 1.62
N MET A 63 -10.56 4.95 0.35
CA MET A 63 -11.64 5.53 -0.46
C MET A 63 -13.02 5.21 0.12
N MET A 64 -13.25 3.97 0.59
CA MET A 64 -14.53 3.58 1.17
C MET A 64 -14.85 4.34 2.47
N TYR A 65 -13.83 4.62 3.30
CA TYR A 65 -14.02 5.32 4.58
C TYR A 65 -13.97 6.85 4.46
N TYR A 66 -12.90 7.43 3.91
CA TYR A 66 -12.70 8.89 3.92
C TYR A 66 -13.41 9.62 2.78
N GLN A 67 -13.48 9.03 1.59
CA GLN A 67 -14.04 9.69 0.41
C GLN A 67 -15.52 9.38 0.24
N ARG A 68 -15.87 8.09 0.13
CA ARG A 68 -17.24 7.64 -0.12
C ARG A 68 -18.09 7.49 1.14
N LYS A 69 -17.46 7.35 2.32
CA LYS A 69 -18.13 7.21 3.62
C LYS A 69 -19.16 6.08 3.66
N VAL A 70 -18.89 4.95 3.00
CA VAL A 70 -19.82 3.80 2.90
C VAL A 70 -19.65 2.77 4.02
N ILE A 71 -18.49 2.80 4.69
CA ILE A 71 -18.17 1.94 5.85
C ILE A 71 -18.07 2.76 7.14
N SER A 72 -18.44 2.12 8.23
CA SER A 72 -18.40 2.66 9.58
C SER A 72 -16.96 2.78 10.09
N LYS A 73 -16.78 3.63 11.11
CA LYS A 73 -15.51 3.74 11.85
C LYS A 73 -15.13 2.41 12.51
N GLU A 74 -16.11 1.68 13.03
CA GLU A 74 -15.90 0.37 13.66
C GLU A 74 -15.30 -0.63 12.67
N LEU A 75 -15.86 -0.71 11.45
CA LEU A 75 -15.32 -1.56 10.39
C LEU A 75 -13.93 -1.12 9.93
N TYR A 76 -13.71 0.18 9.76
CA TYR A 76 -12.39 0.71 9.41
C TYR A 76 -11.32 0.32 10.45
N GLU A 77 -11.62 0.48 11.74
CA GLU A 77 -10.71 0.10 12.83
C GLU A 77 -10.54 -1.42 12.93
N PHE A 78 -11.59 -2.20 12.66
CA PHE A 78 -11.51 -3.65 12.56
C PHE A 78 -10.51 -4.07 11.46
N LEU A 79 -10.60 -3.49 10.26
CA LEU A 79 -9.70 -3.80 9.15
C LEU A 79 -8.24 -3.45 9.45
N ILE A 80 -7.99 -2.36 10.18
CA ILE A 80 -6.64 -2.00 10.67
C ILE A 80 -6.15 -3.02 11.70
N ARG A 81 -7.00 -3.41 12.66
CA ARG A 81 -6.66 -4.41 13.70
C ARG A 81 -6.32 -5.77 13.11
N GLN A 82 -7.06 -6.20 12.08
CA GLN A 82 -6.81 -7.45 11.36
C GLN A 82 -5.61 -7.36 10.40
N LYS A 83 -4.94 -6.21 10.31
CA LYS A 83 -3.80 -5.97 9.40
C LYS A 83 -4.15 -6.18 7.93
N TYR A 84 -5.40 -5.93 7.55
CA TYR A 84 -5.82 -5.98 6.15
C TYR A 84 -5.30 -4.77 5.37
N VAL A 85 -5.02 -3.67 6.06
CA VAL A 85 -4.54 -2.41 5.48
C VAL A 85 -3.29 -1.92 6.17
N ASN A 86 -2.50 -1.14 5.43
CA ASN A 86 -1.32 -0.46 5.97
C ASN A 86 -1.73 0.89 6.61
N ALA A 87 -1.80 0.92 7.93
CA ALA A 87 -2.20 2.10 8.69
C ALA A 87 -1.22 3.27 8.51
N ASP A 88 0.08 3.00 8.45
CA ASP A 88 1.12 4.03 8.29
C ASP A 88 1.02 4.71 6.93
N LEU A 89 0.77 3.94 5.87
CA LEU A 89 0.56 4.47 4.53
C LEU A 89 -0.69 5.36 4.48
N ILE A 90 -1.80 4.91 5.09
CA ILE A 90 -3.03 5.72 5.17
C ILE A 90 -2.79 7.02 5.95
N ALA A 91 -2.02 6.97 7.03
CA ALA A 91 -1.66 8.18 7.78
C ALA A 91 -0.87 9.18 6.92
N LYS A 92 -0.04 8.70 5.99
CA LYS A 92 0.67 9.58 5.05
C LYS A 92 -0.25 10.19 4.00
N TRP A 93 -1.21 9.46 3.45
CA TRP A 93 -2.16 10.01 2.46
C TRP A 93 -3.01 11.18 2.97
N LYS A 94 -3.10 11.37 4.29
CA LYS A 94 -3.77 12.53 4.90
C LYS A 94 -2.89 13.78 4.98
N LYS A 95 -1.60 13.67 4.71
CA LYS A 95 -0.65 14.78 4.76
C LYS A 95 -0.51 15.39 3.36
N GLN A 96 -0.44 16.72 3.32
CA GLN A 96 -0.23 17.46 2.08
C GLN A 96 1.05 17.00 1.37
N GLY A 97 0.96 16.77 0.06
CA GLY A 97 2.06 16.32 -0.78
C GLY A 97 2.31 14.81 -0.77
N TYR A 98 1.53 14.03 -0.01
CA TYR A 98 1.64 12.56 0.07
C TYR A 98 0.37 11.83 -0.35
N GLU A 99 -0.65 12.51 -0.84
CA GLU A 99 -1.96 11.99 -1.28
C GLU A 99 -1.86 10.78 -2.23
N ASN A 100 -0.81 10.74 -3.08
CA ASN A 100 -0.56 9.68 -4.06
C ASN A 100 0.65 8.79 -3.71
N LEU A 101 1.14 8.84 -2.46
CA LEU A 101 2.32 8.07 -2.02
C LEU A 101 2.15 6.57 -2.27
N CYS A 102 3.15 5.95 -2.91
CA CYS A 102 3.12 4.53 -3.28
C CYS A 102 3.35 3.56 -2.12
N CYS A 103 4.29 3.87 -1.21
CA CYS A 103 4.60 3.07 -0.02
C CYS A 103 5.43 3.90 0.97
N VAL A 104 5.46 3.46 2.24
CA VAL A 104 6.25 4.14 3.28
C VAL A 104 7.75 4.00 3.01
N GLY A 105 8.22 2.86 2.49
CA GLY A 105 9.65 2.64 2.19
C GLY A 105 10.25 3.59 1.15
N CYS A 106 9.43 4.30 0.35
CA CYS A 106 9.92 5.31 -0.60
C CYS A 106 10.26 6.66 0.05
N ILE A 107 9.85 6.88 1.31
CA ILE A 107 10.08 8.12 2.05
C ILE A 107 10.95 7.93 3.31
N VAL A 108 11.31 6.68 3.64
CA VAL A 108 12.25 6.38 4.73
C VAL A 108 13.67 6.63 4.22
N VAL A 109 14.21 7.80 4.56
CA VAL A 109 15.55 8.25 4.13
C VAL A 109 16.69 7.49 4.80
N SER A 110 16.47 7.01 6.03
CA SER A 110 17.47 6.25 6.81
C SER A 110 17.83 4.90 6.20
N GLU A 111 16.98 4.36 5.33
CA GLU A 111 17.21 3.10 4.60
C GLU A 111 17.88 3.30 3.23
N LYS A 112 18.19 4.56 2.85
CA LYS A 112 18.76 4.89 1.53
C LYS A 112 20.21 5.36 1.68
N ASN A 113 21.06 4.90 0.78
CA ASN A 113 22.50 5.22 0.79
C ASN A 113 22.81 6.72 0.80
N HIS A 114 22.00 7.53 0.12
CA HIS A 114 22.21 8.97 -0.01
C HIS A 114 21.36 9.81 0.96
N GLY A 115 20.58 9.18 1.86
CA GLY A 115 19.73 9.91 2.80
C GLY A 115 18.61 10.73 2.14
N THR A 116 18.24 10.41 0.90
CA THR A 116 17.17 11.10 0.15
C THR A 116 15.96 10.20 -0.06
N THR A 117 14.82 10.80 -0.44
CA THR A 117 13.63 10.04 -0.85
C THR A 117 13.86 9.30 -2.16
N CYS A 118 13.02 8.30 -2.43
CA CYS A 118 13.09 7.52 -3.66
C CYS A 118 12.80 8.39 -4.91
N ILE A 119 13.39 8.02 -6.06
CA ILE A 119 13.19 8.70 -7.35
C ILE A 119 11.73 8.85 -7.77
N CYS A 120 10.85 7.93 -7.33
CA CYS A 120 9.42 8.04 -7.62
C CYS A 120 8.72 9.24 -6.95
N ARG A 121 9.39 9.93 -6.01
CA ARG A 121 8.88 11.14 -5.36
C ARG A 121 9.25 12.42 -6.10
N VAL A 122 10.09 12.34 -7.13
CA VAL A 122 10.49 13.46 -7.97
C VAL A 122 9.40 13.69 -9.03
N PRO A 123 9.01 14.95 -9.32
CA PRO A 123 8.03 15.27 -10.36
C PRO A 123 8.45 14.69 -11.70
N ARG A 124 7.51 14.11 -12.43
CA ARG A 124 7.79 13.37 -13.67
C ARG A 124 8.55 14.22 -14.70
N LYS A 125 8.25 15.52 -14.80
CA LYS A 125 8.93 16.48 -15.68
C LYS A 125 10.44 16.58 -15.44
N GLU A 126 10.90 16.38 -14.21
CA GLU A 126 12.32 16.40 -13.83
C GLU A 126 13.01 15.04 -14.04
N VAL A 127 12.24 13.99 -14.36
CA VAL A 127 12.72 12.62 -14.60
C VAL A 127 12.58 12.22 -16.08
N GLU A 128 12.01 13.08 -16.92
CA GLU A 128 11.84 12.86 -18.36
C GLU A 128 13.18 12.50 -19.04
N GLY A 129 13.17 11.44 -19.84
CA GLY A 129 14.37 10.89 -20.50
C GLY A 129 15.03 9.71 -19.79
N ARG A 130 14.66 9.39 -18.54
CA ARG A 130 15.09 8.15 -17.88
C ARG A 130 14.04 7.05 -18.11
N ASN A 131 14.43 6.01 -18.86
CA ASN A 131 13.59 4.82 -19.08
C ASN A 131 13.49 4.02 -17.78
N HIS A 132 12.55 4.41 -16.92
CA HIS A 132 12.44 3.89 -15.56
C HIS A 132 11.26 2.91 -15.46
N GLU A 133 11.54 1.61 -15.51
CA GLU A 133 10.52 0.54 -15.45
C GLU A 133 9.69 0.61 -14.16
N GLY A 134 10.30 1.10 -13.07
CA GLY A 134 9.70 1.30 -11.76
C GLY A 134 10.77 1.49 -10.68
N CYS A 135 10.41 2.11 -9.54
CA CYS A 135 11.37 2.32 -8.46
C CYS A 135 11.84 1.00 -7.84
N VAL A 136 13.10 0.96 -7.40
CA VAL A 136 13.69 -0.27 -6.82
C VAL A 136 12.90 -0.80 -5.61
N THR A 137 12.26 0.08 -4.84
CA THR A 137 11.58 -0.28 -3.59
C THR A 137 10.23 -0.97 -3.81
N CYS A 138 9.40 -0.48 -4.75
CA CYS A 138 8.06 -1.03 -4.93
C CYS A 138 7.57 -1.06 -6.38
N GLY A 139 8.44 -0.76 -7.34
CA GLY A 139 8.12 -0.80 -8.77
C GLY A 139 7.16 0.30 -9.24
N CYS A 140 6.93 1.37 -8.46
CA CYS A 140 6.05 2.46 -8.91
C CYS A 140 6.77 3.39 -9.89
N ARG A 141 6.00 4.07 -10.75
CA ARG A 141 6.50 4.93 -11.84
C ARG A 141 6.26 6.43 -11.59
N GLY A 142 6.20 6.81 -10.32
CA GLY A 142 5.81 8.15 -9.88
C GLY A 142 4.74 8.07 -8.80
N CYS A 143 4.97 8.79 -7.71
CA CYS A 143 4.05 8.96 -6.60
C CYS A 143 4.13 10.36 -6.00
N PHE A 144 4.67 11.31 -6.77
CA PHE A 144 4.56 12.73 -6.49
C PHE A 144 3.08 13.14 -6.65
N SER A 145 2.56 13.92 -5.70
CA SER A 145 1.14 14.28 -5.70
C SER A 145 0.80 15.45 -6.63
N GLY A 146 1.80 16.21 -7.10
CA GLY A 146 1.61 17.34 -7.99
C GLY A 146 1.87 17.02 -9.48
N ASP A 147 2.09 15.75 -9.80
CA ASP A 147 2.06 15.24 -11.18
C ASP A 147 0.60 15.02 -11.62
#